data_AF-A0A819P8F2-F1
#
_entry.id   AF-A0A819P8F2-F1
#
_cell.length_a   1.000
_cell.length_b   1.000
_cell.length_c   1.000
_cell.angle_alpha   90.00
_cell.angle_beta   90.00
_cell.angle_gamma   90.00
#
_symmetry.space_group_name_H-M   'P 1'
#
loop_
_entity.id
_entity.type
_entity.pdbx_description
1 polymer ?
#
loop_
_entity_poly.entity_id
_entity_poly.type
_entity_poly.pdbx_seq_one_letter_code
_entity_poly.pdbx_strand_id
1 'polypeptide(L)' 'TPETAFIYALTSAAIMHSIAKACSKGELIECGCDKSQPKLSTNTTITPSLSLNDGFEWGGCSDDLKFGRKISMSFID' A
#
# COMPACT_ATOMS: atom_id res chain seq x y z
N THR A 1 20.99 -12.98 17.46
CA THR A 1 22.07 -11.98 17.57
C THR A 1 21.61 -10.71 16.85
N PRO A 2 22.23 -9.53 16.99
CA PRO A 2 21.76 -8.32 16.28
C PRO A 2 21.71 -8.51 14.76
N GLU A 3 22.60 -9.33 14.20
CA GLU A 3 22.66 -9.67 12.79
C GLU A 3 21.41 -10.45 12.34
N THR A 4 20.93 -11.41 13.15
CA THR A 4 19.71 -12.16 12.81
C THR A 4 18.46 -11.28 12.86
N ALA A 5 18.39 -10.35 13.81
CA ALA A 5 17.28 -9.39 13.90
C ALA A 5 17.25 -8.45 12.67
N PHE A 6 18.41 -8.00 12.21
CA PHE A 6 18.52 -7.20 11.00
C PHE A 6 18.05 -7.95 9.75
N ILE A 7 18.49 -9.20 9.56
CA ILE A 7 18.08 -10.02 8.41
C ILE A 7 16.57 -10.29 8.43
N TYR A 8 15.99 -10.54 9.61
CA TYR A 8 14.54 -10.73 9.76
C TYR A 8 13.75 -9.46 9.36
N ALA A 9 14.19 -8.29 9.81
CA ALA A 9 13.57 -7.02 9.44
C ALA A 9 13.70 -6.74 7.93
N LEU A 10 14.88 -6.99 7.36
CA LEU A 10 15.15 -6.77 5.93
C LEU A 10 14.29 -7.68 5.05
N THR A 11 14.22 -8.97 5.38
CA THR A 11 13.42 -9.96 4.64
C THR A 11 11.94 -9.65 4.71
N SER A 12 11.42 -9.29 5.90
CA SER A 12 10.03 -8.83 6.08
C SER A 12 9.72 -7.61 5.20
N ALA A 13 10.59 -6.59 5.22
CA ALA A 13 10.43 -5.42 4.36
C ALA A 13 10.46 -5.75 2.86
N ALA A 14 11.32 -6.68 2.44
CA ALA A 14 11.43 -7.09 1.04
C ALA A 14 10.16 -7.83 0.55
N ILE A 15 9.58 -8.70 1.39
CA ILE A 15 8.31 -9.38 1.10
C ILE A 15 7.20 -8.36 0.96
N MET A 16 7.04 -7.47 1.96
CA MET A 16 6.04 -6.41 1.94
C MET A 16 6.14 -5.55 0.68
N HIS A 17 7.34 -5.11 0.30
CA HIS A 17 7.55 -4.28 -0.88
C HIS A 17 7.18 -5.00 -2.18
N SER A 18 7.60 -6.26 -2.33
CA SER A 18 7.35 -7.05 -3.54
C SER A 18 5.87 -7.28 -3.77
N ILE A 19 5.13 -7.63 -2.70
CA ILE A 19 3.69 -7.84 -2.76
C ILE A 19 2.95 -6.54 -3.06
N ALA A 20 3.28 -5.46 -2.35
CA ALA A 20 2.64 -4.17 -2.53
C ALA A 20 2.77 -3.67 -3.99
N LYS A 21 3.95 -3.86 -4.59
CA LYS A 21 4.22 -3.54 -6.00
C LYS A 21 3.47 -4.45 -6.98
N ALA A 22 3.34 -5.73 -6.68
CA ALA A 22 2.56 -6.64 -7.51
C ALA A 22 1.05 -6.32 -7.46
N CYS A 23 0.56 -5.87 -6.30
CA CYS A 23 -0.81 -5.39 -6.13
C CYS A 23 -1.11 -4.14 -6.97
N SER A 24 -0.22 -3.15 -6.99
CA SER A 24 -0.42 -1.92 -7.78
C SER A 24 -0.34 -2.16 -9.30
N LYS A 25 0.42 -3.17 -9.72
CA LYS A 25 0.44 -3.64 -11.11
C LYS A 25 -0.78 -4.49 -11.51
N GLY A 26 -1.58 -4.94 -10.54
CA GLY A 26 -2.69 -5.87 -10.80
C GLY A 26 -2.26 -7.30 -11.14
N GLU A 27 -1.05 -7.71 -10.72
CA GLU A 27 -0.56 -9.09 -10.90
C GLU A 27 -1.20 -10.07 -9.90
N LEU A 28 -1.73 -9.57 -8.78
CA LEU A 28 -2.46 -10.35 -7.77
C LEU A 28 -3.95 -10.02 -7.84
N ILE A 29 -4.80 -11.06 -7.76
CA ILE A 29 -6.26 -10.93 -7.75
C ILE A 29 -6.83 -10.51 -6.38
N GLU A 30 -6.07 -10.77 -5.31
CA GLU A 30 -6.56 -10.67 -3.93
C GLU A 30 -6.33 -9.27 -3.32
N CYS A 31 -5.57 -8.42 -4.01
CA CYS A 31 -5.25 -7.06 -3.62
C CYS A 31 -5.32 -6.10 -4.83
N GLY A 32 -5.20 -4.80 -4.58
CA GLY A 32 -5.19 -3.79 -5.63
C GLY A 32 -4.60 -2.46 -5.16
N CYS A 33 -5.01 -1.36 -5.78
CA CYS A 33 -4.57 -0.03 -5.34
C CYS A 33 -5.17 0.33 -3.97
N ASP A 34 -4.36 0.94 -3.10
CA ASP A 34 -4.83 1.47 -1.82
C ASP A 34 -6.04 2.39 -2.02
N LYS A 35 -7.02 2.23 -1.14
CA LYS A 35 -8.27 2.99 -1.12
C LYS A 35 -8.33 3.97 0.05
N SER A 36 -7.27 4.03 0.86
CA SER A 36 -7.22 4.84 2.08
C SER A 36 -7.00 6.32 1.80
N GLN A 37 -6.46 6.67 0.63
CA GLN A 37 -6.36 8.06 0.17
C GLN A 37 -7.72 8.56 -0.35
N PRO A 38 -8.08 9.84 -0.10
CA PRO A 38 -9.29 10.42 -0.66
C PRO A 38 -9.16 10.47 -2.19
N LYS A 39 -9.72 9.46 -2.86
CA LYS A 39 -9.86 9.47 -4.32
C LYS A 39 -10.96 10.46 -4.65
N LEU A 40 -10.71 11.38 -5.57
CA LEU A 40 -11.80 11.98 -6.33
C LEU A 40 -12.41 10.85 -7.17
N SER A 41 -13.41 10.16 -6.60
CA SER A 41 -14.19 9.17 -7.31
C SER A 41 -14.86 9.88 -8.48
N THR A 42 -14.44 9.55 -9.71
CA THR A 42 -15.11 9.96 -10.94
C THR A 42 -16.53 9.39 -11.08
N ASN A 43 -17.13 8.80 -10.02
CA ASN A 43 -18.53 8.40 -10.01
C ASN A 43 -19.18 8.27 -8.61
N THR A 44 -18.78 9.04 -7.59
CA THR A 44 -19.55 9.08 -6.33
C THR A 44 -19.37 10.40 -5.60
N THR A 45 -20.52 11.03 -5.32
CA THR A 45 -20.78 12.21 -4.49
C THR A 45 -19.61 12.69 -3.65
N ILE A 46 -19.10 13.85 -4.05
CA ILE A 46 -18.08 14.66 -3.39
C ILE A 46 -18.47 14.88 -1.93
N THR A 47 -17.72 14.31 -0.99
CA THR A 47 -17.55 14.89 0.34
C THR A 47 -16.30 15.77 0.33
N PRO A 48 -16.45 17.10 0.29
CA PRO A 48 -15.34 18.03 0.15
C PRO A 48 -14.71 18.27 1.53
N SER A 49 -13.87 17.34 1.98
CA SER A 49 -13.06 17.59 3.16
C SER A 49 -11.73 16.88 3.00
N LEU A 50 -10.81 17.53 2.28
CA LEU A 50 -9.34 17.33 2.29
C LEU A 50 -8.65 17.89 1.02
N SER A 51 -9.32 18.74 0.24
CA SER A 51 -8.62 19.66 -0.66
C SER A 51 -7.87 20.69 0.21
N LEU A 52 -6.72 20.28 0.74
CA LEU A 52 -5.71 21.18 1.28
C LEU A 52 -5.39 22.20 0.17
N ASN A 53 -5.49 23.46 0.52
CA ASN A 53 -5.54 24.64 -0.35
C ASN A 53 -4.24 24.92 -1.16
N ASP A 54 -3.72 23.96 -1.92
CA ASP A 54 -2.56 24.19 -2.77
C ASP A 54 -2.45 23.16 -3.91
N GLY A 55 -3.26 23.31 -4.97
CA GLY A 55 -3.06 22.76 -6.33
C GLY A 55 -2.75 21.25 -6.51
N PHE A 56 -2.74 20.46 -5.45
CA PHE A 56 -2.24 19.09 -5.45
C PHE A 56 -3.39 18.10 -5.38
N GLU A 57 -3.45 17.24 -6.39
CA GLU A 57 -4.44 16.18 -6.50
C GLU A 57 -3.73 14.82 -6.42
N TRP A 58 -4.22 13.96 -5.53
CA TRP A 58 -3.81 12.56 -5.51
C TRP A 58 -4.33 11.86 -6.76
N GLY A 59 -3.44 11.17 -7.49
CA GLY A 59 -3.79 10.42 -8.69
C GLY A 59 -3.07 9.07 -8.78
N GLY A 60 -3.49 8.24 -9.74
CA GLY A 60 -2.87 6.95 -10.03
C GLY A 60 -3.23 5.83 -9.05
N CYS A 61 -2.33 4.85 -8.95
CA CYS A 61 -2.48 3.66 -8.11
C CYS A 61 -1.42 3.67 -7.01
N SER A 62 -1.85 3.93 -5.78
CA SER A 62 -0.98 3.77 -4.61
C SER A 62 -0.88 2.28 -4.23
N ASP A 63 0.30 1.85 -3.78
CA ASP A 63 0.53 0.49 -3.29
C ASP A 63 -0.31 0.19 -2.04
N ASP A 64 -0.89 -1.02 -1.94
CA ASP A 64 -1.62 -1.46 -0.74
C ASP A 64 -0.67 -2.01 0.34
N LEU A 65 -0.17 -1.09 1.17
CA LEU A 65 0.73 -1.40 2.28
C LEU A 65 0.05 -2.19 3.42
N LYS A 66 -1.28 -2.09 3.56
CA LYS A 66 -2.01 -2.83 4.61
C LYS A 66 -2.03 -4.32 4.27
N PHE A 67 -2.33 -4.63 3.01
CA PHE A 67 -2.26 -5.99 2.50
C PHE A 67 -0.82 -6.52 2.54
N GLY A 68 0.14 -5.76 2.03
CA GLY A 68 1.56 -6.13 2.06
C GLY A 68 2.06 -6.44 3.47
N ARG A 69 1.71 -5.64 4.47
CA ARG A 69 2.06 -5.89 5.89
C ARG A 69 1.42 -7.17 6.42
N LYS A 70 0.13 -7.39 6.17
CA LYS A 70 -0.59 -8.57 6.63
C LYS A 70 0.09 -9.84 6.12
N ILE A 71 0.38 -9.89 4.83
CA ILE A 71 1.04 -11.06 4.23
C ILE A 71 2.47 -11.18 4.75
N SER A 72 3.22 -10.08 4.78
CA SER A 72 4.59 -10.07 5.32
C SER A 72 4.67 -10.64 6.74
N MET A 73 3.71 -10.30 7.61
CA MET A 73 3.63 -10.85 8.97
C MET A 73 3.32 -12.34 8.96
N SER A 74 2.39 -12.81 8.12
CA SER A 74 2.06 -14.25 8.03
C SER A 74 3.17 -15.12 7.41
N PHE A 75 4.13 -14.54 6.68
CA PHE A 75 5.25 -15.28 6.10
C PHE A 75 6.48 -15.35 7.02
N ILE A 76 6.60 -14.40 7.94
CA ILE A 76 7.78 -14.22 8.78
C ILE A 76 7.55 -14.69 10.22
N ASP A 77 6.29 -14.77 10.65
CA ASP A 77 5.84 -15.50 11.85
C ASP A 77 5.98 -17.01 11.66
#